data_AF-A0A1V5XL38-F1
#
_entry.id   AF-A0A1V5XL38-F1
#
_cell.length_a   1.000
_cell.length_b   1.000
_cell.length_c   1.000
_cell.angle_alpha   90.00
_cell.angle_beta   90.00
_cell.angle_gamma   90.00
#
_symmetry.space_group_name_H-M   'P 1'
#
loop_
_entity.id
_entity.type
_entity.pdbx_description
1 polymer ?
#
loop_
_entity_poly.entity_id
_entity_poly.type
_entity_poly.pdbx_seq_one_letter_code
_entity_poly.pdbx_strand_id
1 'polypeptide(L)' 'MGKKESTVENRVYLFRDLAGAWLASFGDQLGAEDEKIRQRGRDALAEIAYISCVLSDTETLDAKSVSKLIRKGS' A
#
# COMPACT_ATOMS: atom_id res chain seq x y z
N MET A 1 15.24 -15.81 21.73
CA MET A 1 15.15 -14.39 21.36
C MET A 1 15.32 -14.28 19.85
N GLY A 2 14.21 -14.36 19.10
CA GLY A 2 14.22 -14.19 17.64
C GLY A 2 14.15 -12.70 17.32
N LYS A 3 15.12 -12.18 16.58
CA LYS A 3 15.22 -10.77 16.21
C LYS A 3 13.96 -10.33 15.45
N LYS A 4 13.31 -9.26 15.93
CA LYS A 4 12.32 -8.47 15.20
C LYS A 4 13.01 -7.65 14.09
N GLU A 5 13.82 -8.29 13.26
CA GLU A 5 14.30 -7.77 11.98
C GLU A 5 13.31 -8.33 10.94
N SER A 6 12.41 -7.58 10.28
CA SER A 6 12.43 -6.17 9.93
C SER A 6 11.02 -5.73 9.49
N THR A 7 10.28 -5.04 10.35
CA THR A 7 8.94 -4.52 10.00
C THR A 7 9.01 -3.30 9.09
N VAL A 8 10.16 -2.61 8.99
CA VAL A 8 10.31 -1.45 8.10
C VAL A 8 10.70 -1.89 6.70
N GLU A 9 11.65 -2.83 6.55
CA GLU A 9 12.02 -3.32 5.22
C GLU A 9 10.85 -4.07 4.56
N ASN A 10 10.07 -4.85 5.32
CA ASN A 10 8.87 -5.51 4.80
C ASN A 10 7.85 -4.49 4.25
N ARG A 11 7.63 -3.36 4.93
CA ARG A 11 6.76 -2.27 4.42
C ARG A 11 7.30 -1.67 3.14
N VAL A 12 8.59 -1.37 3.09
CA VAL A 12 9.22 -0.72 1.93
C VAL A 12 9.19 -1.65 0.72
N TYR A 13 9.47 -2.94 0.92
CA TYR A 13 9.38 -3.93 -0.16
C TYR A 13 7.94 -4.12 -0.65
N LEU A 14 6.98 -4.31 0.26
CA LEU A 14 5.56 -4.43 -0.10
C LEU A 14 5.05 -3.18 -0.82
N PHE A 15 5.40 -1.99 -0.32
CA PHE A 15 5.03 -0.74 -0.96
C PHE A 15 5.64 -0.62 -2.36
N ARG A 16 6.94 -0.87 -2.50
CA ARG A 16 7.62 -0.80 -3.80
C ARG A 16 6.97 -1.73 -4.83
N ASP A 17 6.65 -2.96 -4.42
CA ASP A 17 6.11 -3.97 -5.34
C ASP A 17 4.65 -3.63 -5.72
N LEU A 18 3.82 -3.24 -4.75
CA LEU A 18 2.41 -2.85 -5.01
C LEU A 18 2.31 -1.52 -5.76
N ALA A 19 3.06 -0.50 -5.35
CA ALA A 19 3.09 0.80 -6.01
C ALA A 19 3.70 0.68 -7.41
N GLY A 20 4.72 -0.16 -7.60
CA GLY A 20 5.30 -0.45 -8.90
C GLY A 20 4.27 -1.07 -9.86
N ALA A 21 3.51 -2.07 -9.40
CA ALA A 21 2.43 -2.67 -10.19
C ALA A 21 1.32 -1.65 -10.53
N TRP A 22 0.97 -0.78 -9.58
CA TRP A 22 -0.02 0.27 -9.81
C TRP A 22 0.48 1.32 -10.81
N LEU A 23 1.72 1.81 -10.66
CA LEU A 23 2.33 2.79 -11.57
C LEU A 23 2.47 2.26 -12.99
N ALA A 24 2.77 0.97 -13.17
CA ALA A 24 2.84 0.34 -14.48
C ALA A 24 1.47 0.35 -15.21
N SER A 25 0.37 0.39 -14.45
CA SER A 25 -0.99 0.34 -14.99
C SER A 25 -1.65 1.72 -15.08
N PHE A 26 -1.30 2.65 -14.19
CA PHE A 26 -2.04 3.91 -13.97
C PHE A 26 -1.13 5.12 -13.70
N GLY A 27 0.18 5.02 -13.96
CA GLY A 27 1.14 6.09 -13.63
C GLY A 27 0.92 7.40 -14.39
N ASP A 28 0.26 7.33 -15.54
CA ASP A 28 -0.17 8.49 -16.33
C ASP A 28 -1.10 9.43 -15.56
N GLN A 29 -1.89 8.90 -14.62
CA GLN A 29 -2.81 9.69 -13.79
C GLN A 29 -2.10 10.78 -12.99
N LEU A 30 -0.84 10.55 -12.57
CA LEU A 30 -0.08 11.51 -11.77
C LEU A 30 0.28 12.78 -12.53
N GLY A 31 0.41 12.68 -13.86
CA GLY A 31 0.71 13.78 -14.76
C GLY A 31 -0.49 14.28 -15.56
N ALA A 32 -1.70 13.79 -15.27
CA ALA A 32 -2.90 14.17 -16.02
C ALA A 32 -3.18 15.68 -15.93
N GLU A 33 -3.73 16.28 -16.98
CA GLU A 33 -4.12 17.71 -16.98
C GLU A 33 -5.28 17.99 -16.01
N ASP A 34 -6.21 17.05 -15.86
CA ASP A 34 -7.30 17.13 -14.90
C ASP A 34 -6.78 16.92 -13.47
N GLU A 35 -6.93 17.94 -12.63
CA GLU A 35 -6.56 17.92 -11.22
C GLU A 35 -7.23 16.79 -10.44
N LYS A 36 -8.49 16.45 -10.76
CA LYS A 36 -9.19 15.36 -10.09
C LYS A 36 -8.61 13.99 -10.45
N ILE A 37 -8.04 13.84 -11.65
CA ILE A 37 -7.33 12.61 -12.03
C ILE A 37 -6.00 12.53 -11.27
N ARG A 38 -5.24 13.63 -11.21
CA ARG A 38 -3.99 13.68 -10.42
C ARG A 38 -4.22 13.36 -8.96
N GLN A 39 -5.25 13.95 -8.37
CA GLN A 39 -5.57 13.73 -6.96
C GLN A 39 -5.92 12.26 -6.71
N ARG A 40 -6.75 11.64 -7.56
CA ARG A 40 -7.03 10.20 -7.48
C ARG A 40 -5.78 9.34 -7.55
N GLY A 41 -4.83 9.68 -8.42
CA GLY A 41 -3.56 8.96 -8.49
C GLY A 41 -2.73 9.07 -7.20
N ARG A 42 -2.70 10.25 -6.59
CA ARG A 42 -2.03 10.48 -5.29
C ARG A 42 -2.72 9.73 -4.15
N ASP A 43 -4.06 9.76 -4.11
CA ASP A 43 -4.85 9.07 -3.12
C ASP A 43 -4.65 7.55 -3.19
N ALA A 44 -4.58 6.99 -4.41
CA ALA A 44 -4.28 5.57 -4.61
C ALA A 44 -2.89 5.18 -4.06
N LEU A 45 -1.87 6.00 -4.28
CA LEU A 45 -0.54 5.76 -3.72
C LEU A 45 -0.53 5.85 -2.19
N ALA A 46 -1.29 6.78 -1.61
CA ALA A 46 -1.46 6.89 -0.16
C ALA A 46 -2.13 5.63 0.42
N GLU A 47 -3.16 5.12 -0.25
CA GLU A 47 -3.85 3.89 0.18
C GLU A 47 -2.92 2.66 0.09
N ILE A 48 -2.12 2.55 -0.97
CA ILE A 48 -1.12 1.47 -1.11
C ILE A 48 -0.08 1.54 0.02
N ALA A 49 0.38 2.74 0.39
CA ALA A 49 1.28 2.93 1.52
C ALA A 49 0.63 2.49 2.84
N TYR A 50 -0.63 2.84 3.06
CA TYR A 50 -1.40 2.40 4.22
C TYR A 50 -1.53 0.86 4.27
N ILE A 51 -1.94 0.23 3.16
CA ILE A 51 -2.07 -1.22 3.06
C ILE A 51 -0.73 -1.91 3.35
N SER A 52 0.37 -1.40 2.81
CA SER A 52 1.71 -1.98 3.04
C SER A 52 2.12 -1.94 4.51
N CYS A 53 1.76 -0.85 5.22
CA CYS A 53 1.92 -0.75 6.66
C CYS A 53 1.04 -1.75 7.40
N VAL A 54 -0.25 -1.83 7.09
CA VAL A 54 -1.17 -2.77 7.75
C VAL A 54 -0.71 -4.22 7.56
N LEU A 55 -0.33 -4.61 6.34
CA LEU A 55 0.15 -5.96 6.04
C LEU A 55 1.40 -6.32 6.86
N SER A 56 2.39 -5.42 6.92
CA SER A 56 3.60 -5.66 7.71
C SER A 56 3.39 -5.51 9.22
N ASP A 57 2.36 -4.81 9.68
CA ASP A 57 1.99 -4.79 11.10
C ASP A 57 1.20 -6.03 11.52
N THR A 58 0.58 -6.72 10.56
CA THR A 58 -0.35 -7.82 10.80
C THR A 58 0.13 -9.14 10.22
N GLU A 59 1.45 -9.33 10.08
CA GLU A 59 2.08 -10.53 9.49
C GLU A 59 1.65 -11.85 10.18
N THR A 60 1.12 -11.76 11.41
CA THR A 60 0.64 -12.88 12.22
C THR A 60 -0.85 -13.19 12.03
N LEU A 61 -1.61 -12.34 11.35
CA LEU A 61 -3.03 -12.54 11.09
C LEU A 61 -3.26 -13.35 9.82
N ASP A 62 -4.33 -14.14 9.81
CA ASP A 62 -4.80 -14.77 8.58
C ASP A 62 -5.31 -13.74 7.56
N ALA A 63 -5.30 -14.12 6.27
CA ALA A 63 -5.70 -13.25 5.17
C ALA A 63 -7.12 -12.66 5.33
N LYS A 64 -8.04 -13.38 5.97
CA LYS A 64 -9.43 -12.92 6.16
C LYS A 64 -9.50 -11.81 7.19
N SER A 65 -8.72 -11.91 8.26
CA SER A 65 -8.61 -10.91 9.34
C SER A 65 -7.93 -9.64 8.83
N VAL A 66 -6.84 -9.79 8.07
CA VAL A 66 -6.15 -8.69 7.39
C VAL A 66 -7.08 -7.96 6.43
N SER A 67 -7.82 -8.70 5.58
CA SER A 67 -8.76 -8.10 4.62
C SER A 67 -9.87 -7.28 5.31
N LYS A 68 -10.36 -7.74 6.47
CA LYS A 68 -11.35 -7.00 7.26
C LYS A 68 -10.77 -5.70 7.84
N LEU A 69 -9.50 -5.70 8.26
CA LEU A 69 -8.84 -4.51 8.80
C LEU A 69 -8.68 -3.44 7.72
N ILE A 70 -8.16 -3.81 6.54
CA ILE A 70 -8.01 -2.89 5.41
C ILE A 70 -9.35 -2.25 5.05
N ARG A 71 -10.40 -3.06 4.87
CA ARG A 71 -11.73 -2.56 4.48
C ARG A 71 -12.47 -1.74 5.55
N LYS A 72 -12.04 -1.78 6.81
CA LYS A 72 -12.62 -0.95 7.88
C LYS A 72 -11.93 0.42 8.00
N GLY A 73 -10.75 0.59 7.40
CA GLY A 73 -9.98 1.83 7.42
C GLY A 73 -10.25 2.77 6.24
N SER A 74 -10.90 2.28 5.16
CA SER A 74 -11.28 3.05 3.97
C SER A 74 -12.67 3.68 4.06
#